data_AF-A0AAP5LPC5-F1
#
_entry.id   AF-A0AAP5LPC5-F1
#
_cell.length_a   1.000
_cell.length_b   1.000
_cell.length_c   1.000
_cell.angle_alpha   90.00
_cell.angle_beta   90.00
_cell.angle_gamma   90.00
#
_symmetry.space_group_name_H-M   'P 1'
#
loop_
_entity.id
_entity.type
_entity.pdbx_description
1 polymer ?
#
loop_
_entity_poly.entity_id
_entity_poly.type
_entity_poly.pdbx_seq_one_letter_code
_entity_poly.pdbx_strand_id
1 'polypeptide(L)'
;MHINIQQLYERYLTLNIPNPFSLDQIHVRLTNHYYADKVNLSLFSNLSGDPYADFDQAIAAYVFNDERGINKLLKLNNAQEIYEPFEFAWIINSTIQGFSHMLSIEISVLQQEITKDQMVLGNLLFEEYLLALYLTGHIYFEDDQLIDKVISRYKEGYRLRYFGNQNGHDTYLYK
;
A
#
# COMPACT_ATOMS: atom_id res chain seq x y z
N MET A 1 9.70 13.14 15.69
CA MET A 1 10.31 12.13 14.80
C MET A 1 10.74 12.87 13.55
N HIS A 2 11.99 12.73 13.11
CA HIS A 2 12.46 13.36 11.87
C HIS A 2 12.72 12.25 10.85
N ILE A 3 11.96 12.23 9.76
CA ILE A 3 12.19 11.29 8.66
C ILE A 3 13.13 11.99 7.68
N ASN A 4 14.25 11.35 7.38
CA ASN A 4 15.25 11.89 6.45
C ASN A 4 14.83 11.58 5.01
N ILE A 5 14.01 12.46 4.43
CA ILE A 5 13.53 12.32 3.05
C ILE A 5 14.67 12.28 2.03
N GLN A 6 15.74 13.06 2.26
CA GLN A 6 16.92 13.04 1.39
C GLN A 6 17.52 11.62 1.31
N GLN A 7 17.64 10.94 2.45
CA GLN A 7 18.14 9.57 2.50
C GLN A 7 17.21 8.57 1.80
N LEU A 8 15.88 8.72 1.95
CA LEU A 8 14.92 7.89 1.22
C LEU A 8 15.04 8.09 -0.29
N TYR A 9 15.21 9.33 -0.74
CA TYR A 9 15.39 9.66 -2.15
C TYR A 9 16.68 9.09 -2.72
N GLU A 10 17.80 9.26 -2.03
CA GLU A 10 19.08 8.67 -2.43
C GLU A 10 18.97 7.15 -2.55
N ARG A 11 18.29 6.50 -1.60
CA ARG A 11 18.06 5.05 -1.66
C ARG A 11 17.14 4.67 -2.83
N TYR A 12 16.04 5.40 -3.04
CA TYR A 12 15.11 5.22 -4.15
C TYR A 12 15.82 5.20 -5.51
N LEU A 13 16.76 6.13 -5.74
CA LEU A 13 17.54 6.22 -6.97
C LEU A 13 18.38 4.95 -7.26
N THR A 14 18.67 4.14 -6.24
CA THR A 14 19.45 2.89 -6.39
C THR A 14 18.60 1.64 -6.64
N LEU A 15 17.29 1.71 -6.41
CA LEU A 15 16.43 0.52 -6.33
C LEU A 15 15.68 0.20 -7.63
N ASN A 16 15.78 1.05 -8.66
CA ASN A 16 15.08 0.91 -9.94
C ASN A 16 13.58 0.56 -9.76
N ILE A 17 12.93 1.23 -8.80
CA ILE A 17 11.52 0.99 -8.47
C ILE A 17 10.65 1.45 -9.65
N PRO A 18 9.78 0.57 -10.19
CA PRO A 18 8.84 0.92 -11.27
C PRO A 18 7.88 2.05 -10.87
N ASN A 19 7.46 2.85 -11.85
CA ASN A 19 6.47 3.90 -11.66
C ASN A 19 5.76 4.18 -13.01
N PRO A 20 4.52 3.69 -13.22
CA PRO A 20 3.78 2.74 -12.37
C PRO A 20 4.33 1.31 -12.50
N PHE A 21 3.80 0.39 -11.68
CA PHE A 21 4.15 -1.04 -11.79
C PHE A 21 3.34 -1.72 -12.91
N SER A 22 3.96 -2.66 -13.62
CA SER A 22 3.25 -3.54 -14.55
C SER A 22 2.46 -4.63 -13.83
N LEU A 23 1.48 -5.25 -14.51
CA LEU A 23 0.70 -6.34 -13.92
C LEU A 23 1.56 -7.54 -13.48
N ASP A 24 2.62 -7.86 -14.22
CA ASP A 24 3.55 -8.92 -13.83
C ASP A 24 4.34 -8.54 -12.58
N GLN A 25 4.75 -7.28 -12.45
CA GLN A 25 5.45 -6.80 -11.26
C GLN A 25 4.52 -6.77 -10.04
N ILE A 26 3.26 -6.37 -10.23
CA ILE A 26 2.22 -6.45 -9.20
C ILE A 26 2.01 -7.90 -8.78
N HIS A 27 1.87 -8.82 -9.74
CA HIS A 27 1.72 -10.25 -9.46
C HIS A 27 2.88 -10.78 -8.61
N VAL A 28 4.12 -10.53 -9.03
CA VAL A 28 5.34 -10.93 -8.31
C VAL A 28 5.36 -10.32 -6.90
N ARG A 29 4.98 -9.05 -6.76
CA ARG A 29 4.95 -8.36 -5.47
C ARG A 29 3.93 -9.00 -4.52
N LEU A 30 2.69 -9.19 -4.96
CA LEU A 30 1.62 -9.75 -4.13
C LEU A 30 1.91 -11.19 -3.72
N THR A 31 2.36 -12.03 -4.66
CA THR A 31 2.66 -13.44 -4.40
C THR A 31 3.90 -13.63 -3.52
N ASN A 32 5.00 -12.94 -3.78
CA ASN A 32 6.24 -13.15 -3.04
C ASN A 32 6.28 -12.40 -1.70
N HIS A 33 5.75 -11.17 -1.65
CA HIS A 33 5.82 -10.36 -0.43
C HIS A 33 4.66 -10.64 0.51
N TYR A 34 3.45 -10.79 -0.03
CA TYR A 34 2.22 -10.96 0.75
C TYR A 34 1.66 -12.38 0.71
N TYR A 35 2.31 -13.33 0.02
CA TYR A 35 1.85 -14.72 -0.09
C TYR A 35 0.40 -14.81 -0.59
N ALA A 36 0.01 -13.87 -1.45
CA ALA A 36 -1.33 -13.81 -1.99
C ALA A 36 -1.54 -14.86 -3.08
N ASP A 37 -2.73 -15.44 -3.14
CA ASP A 37 -3.12 -16.35 -4.21
C ASP A 37 -3.88 -15.57 -5.29
N LYS A 38 -3.43 -15.71 -6.54
CA LYS A 38 -4.20 -15.22 -7.69
C LYS A 38 -5.38 -16.17 -7.92
N VAL A 39 -6.60 -15.63 -7.93
CA VAL A 39 -7.84 -16.41 -8.09
C VAL A 39 -8.61 -15.99 -9.34
N ASN A 40 -9.59 -16.81 -9.73
CA ASN A 40 -10.49 -16.49 -10.83
C ASN A 40 -11.47 -15.39 -10.40
N LEU A 41 -11.72 -14.40 -11.26
CA LEU A 41 -12.66 -13.31 -11.02
C LEU A 41 -14.09 -13.79 -10.70
N SER A 42 -14.50 -14.95 -11.23
CA SER A 42 -15.83 -15.54 -10.95
C SER A 42 -16.09 -15.79 -9.46
N LEU A 43 -15.05 -15.89 -8.62
CA LEU A 43 -15.22 -15.96 -7.16
C LEU A 43 -15.92 -14.72 -6.59
N PHE A 44 -15.78 -13.57 -7.26
CA PHE A 44 -16.35 -12.28 -6.88
C PHE A 44 -17.49 -11.84 -7.81
N SER A 45 -18.14 -12.78 -8.52
CA SER A 45 -19.20 -12.44 -9.47
C SER A 45 -20.39 -11.73 -8.84
N ASN A 46 -20.59 -11.87 -7.52
CA ASN A 46 -21.59 -11.12 -6.78
C ASN A 46 -21.38 -9.60 -6.84
N LEU A 47 -20.14 -9.13 -7.04
CA LEU A 47 -19.83 -7.71 -7.20
C LEU A 47 -20.38 -7.12 -8.49
N SER A 48 -20.77 -7.93 -9.48
CA SER A 48 -21.40 -7.42 -10.71
C SER A 48 -22.76 -6.75 -10.45
N GLY A 49 -23.37 -7.01 -9.30
CA GLY A 49 -24.61 -6.35 -8.87
C GLY A 49 -24.38 -5.05 -8.10
N ASP A 50 -23.14 -4.73 -7.72
CA ASP A 50 -22.80 -3.53 -6.98
C ASP A 50 -22.36 -2.41 -7.95
N PRO A 51 -23.16 -1.33 -8.10
CA PRO A 51 -22.83 -0.24 -9.02
C PRO A 51 -21.62 0.60 -8.59
N TYR A 52 -21.07 0.37 -7.38
CA TYR A 52 -19.90 1.08 -6.85
C TYR A 52 -18.64 0.21 -6.81
N ALA A 53 -18.73 -1.06 -7.20
CA ALA A 53 -17.59 -1.97 -7.18
C ALA A 53 -16.74 -1.90 -8.45
N ASP A 54 -17.21 -1.27 -9.54
CA ASP A 54 -16.52 -1.20 -10.84
C ASP A 54 -16.03 -2.57 -11.33
N PHE A 55 -16.81 -3.63 -11.07
CA PHE A 55 -16.38 -5.01 -11.33
C PHE A 55 -16.23 -5.34 -12.82
N ASP A 56 -16.90 -4.60 -13.70
CA ASP A 56 -16.72 -4.69 -15.15
C ASP A 56 -15.31 -4.25 -15.61
N GLN A 57 -14.60 -3.46 -14.79
CA GLN A 57 -13.22 -3.04 -15.04
C GLN A 57 -12.19 -4.00 -14.44
N ALA A 58 -12.62 -5.05 -13.73
CA ALA A 58 -11.74 -5.97 -13.03
C ALA A 58 -10.84 -6.77 -13.98
N ILE A 59 -9.53 -6.76 -13.73
CA ILE A 59 -8.53 -7.44 -14.59
C ILE A 59 -7.81 -8.61 -13.92
N ALA A 60 -7.80 -8.66 -12.58
CA ALA A 60 -7.27 -9.77 -11.80
C ALA A 60 -7.79 -9.69 -10.36
N ALA A 61 -7.82 -10.82 -9.66
CA ALA A 61 -8.14 -10.85 -8.23
C ALA A 61 -7.10 -11.66 -7.44
N TYR A 62 -6.83 -11.19 -6.23
CA TYR A 62 -5.92 -11.80 -5.27
C TYR A 62 -6.59 -11.91 -3.91
N VAL A 63 -6.43 -13.06 -3.26
CA VAL A 63 -6.88 -13.30 -1.87
C VAL A 63 -5.67 -13.48 -0.96
N PHE A 64 -5.77 -13.03 0.28
CA PHE A 64 -4.67 -13.07 1.25
C PHE A 64 -5.06 -13.94 2.44
N ASN A 65 -4.86 -15.25 2.30
CA ASN A 65 -5.24 -16.23 3.33
C ASN A 65 -4.04 -16.75 4.16
N ASP A 66 -2.81 -16.55 3.67
CA ASP A 66 -1.60 -16.96 4.39
C ASP A 66 -1.35 -16.06 5.59
N GLU A 67 -1.18 -16.64 6.79
CA GLU A 67 -0.95 -15.90 8.03
C GLU A 67 0.25 -14.95 7.95
N ARG A 68 1.31 -15.31 7.21
CA ARG A 68 2.49 -14.44 7.04
C ARG A 68 2.12 -13.19 6.24
N GLY A 69 1.27 -13.35 5.24
CA GLY A 69 0.69 -12.27 4.45
C GLY A 69 -0.22 -11.37 5.29
N ILE A 70 -1.17 -11.98 5.99
CA ILE A 70 -2.11 -11.29 6.88
C ILE A 70 -1.37 -10.46 7.94
N ASN A 71 -0.34 -11.02 8.58
CA ASN A 71 0.47 -10.30 9.57
C ASN A 71 1.16 -9.05 8.98
N LYS A 72 1.57 -9.09 7.71
CA LYS A 72 2.09 -7.91 7.01
C LYS A 72 0.99 -6.89 6.74
N LEU A 73 -0.18 -7.34 6.28
CA LEU A 73 -1.32 -6.48 5.98
C LEU A 73 -1.84 -5.73 7.22
N LEU A 74 -1.80 -6.37 8.39
CA LEU A 74 -2.26 -5.77 9.65
C LEU A 74 -1.20 -4.90 10.32
N LYS A 75 0.02 -4.80 9.77
CA LYS A 75 1.16 -4.14 10.43
C LYS A 75 0.90 -2.65 10.72
N LEU A 76 0.03 -1.98 9.95
CA LEU A 76 -0.31 -0.57 10.15
C LEU A 76 -1.63 -0.32 10.89
N ASN A 77 -2.46 -1.35 11.05
CA ASN A 77 -3.72 -1.24 11.78
C ASN A 77 -3.46 -1.14 13.28
N ASN A 78 -4.26 -0.35 13.99
CA ASN A 78 -4.29 -0.38 15.45
C ASN A 78 -5.17 -1.55 15.94
N ALA A 79 -5.08 -1.90 17.22
CA ALA A 79 -5.79 -3.05 17.78
C ALA A 79 -7.33 -2.95 17.67
N GLN A 80 -7.88 -1.75 17.56
CA GLN A 80 -9.32 -1.50 17.44
C GLN A 80 -9.82 -1.63 15.99
N GLU A 81 -8.91 -1.73 15.03
CA GLU A 81 -9.21 -1.87 13.60
C GLU A 81 -9.06 -3.31 13.10
N ILE A 82 -8.66 -4.23 13.98
CA ILE A 82 -8.41 -5.63 13.65
C ILE A 82 -9.64 -6.45 14.05
N TYR A 83 -10.34 -6.96 13.06
CA TYR A 83 -11.56 -7.76 13.21
C TYR A 83 -11.42 -9.07 12.47
N GLU A 84 -11.78 -10.16 13.13
CA GLU A 84 -11.88 -11.49 12.52
C GLU A 84 -13.33 -11.79 12.10
N PRO A 85 -13.54 -12.60 11.04
CA PRO A 85 -12.53 -13.27 10.22
C PRO A 85 -11.79 -12.32 9.27
N PHE A 86 -10.53 -12.64 8.95
CA PHE A 86 -9.73 -11.89 7.99
C PHE A 86 -10.06 -12.33 6.56
N GLU A 87 -10.84 -11.52 5.85
CA GLU A 87 -11.24 -11.76 4.47
C GLU A 87 -10.68 -10.68 3.53
N PHE A 88 -9.35 -10.65 3.41
CA PHE A 88 -8.69 -9.67 2.54
C PHE A 88 -8.66 -10.14 1.10
N ALA A 89 -9.11 -9.28 0.20
CA ALA A 89 -8.94 -9.48 -1.23
C ALA A 89 -8.69 -8.14 -1.93
N TRP A 90 -7.96 -8.19 -3.05
CA TRP A 90 -7.86 -7.07 -3.97
C TRP A 90 -8.28 -7.51 -5.36
N ILE A 91 -9.31 -6.87 -5.89
CA ILE A 91 -9.78 -7.00 -7.25
C ILE A 91 -9.26 -5.78 -8.02
N ILE A 92 -8.22 -5.97 -8.82
CA ILE A 92 -7.51 -4.88 -9.50
C ILE A 92 -8.47 -4.16 -10.44
N ASN A 93 -8.48 -2.82 -10.37
CA ASN A 93 -9.37 -1.88 -11.08
C ASN A 93 -10.85 -1.97 -10.67
N SER A 94 -11.14 -2.63 -9.57
CA SER A 94 -12.48 -2.74 -9.00
C SER A 94 -12.39 -2.31 -7.53
N THR A 95 -12.39 -3.26 -6.60
CA THR A 95 -12.50 -2.95 -5.17
C THR A 95 -11.48 -3.74 -4.32
N ILE A 96 -11.44 -3.38 -3.04
CA ILE A 96 -10.71 -4.09 -1.98
C ILE A 96 -11.77 -4.67 -1.02
N GLN A 97 -11.62 -5.95 -0.67
CA GLN A 97 -12.40 -6.57 0.38
C GLN A 97 -11.57 -6.63 1.68
N GLY A 98 -12.23 -6.35 2.80
CA GLY A 98 -11.59 -6.24 4.10
C GLY A 98 -10.89 -4.89 4.31
N PHE A 99 -10.44 -4.64 5.54
CA PHE A 99 -9.81 -3.38 5.92
C PHE A 99 -8.35 -3.55 6.34
N SER A 100 -7.42 -3.11 5.50
CA SER A 100 -5.98 -3.07 5.80
C SER A 100 -5.38 -1.76 5.34
N HIS A 101 -4.80 -1.02 6.28
CA HIS A 101 -4.08 0.21 5.96
C HIS A 101 -2.84 -0.06 5.10
N MET A 102 -2.14 -1.17 5.35
CA MET A 102 -0.99 -1.57 4.54
C MET A 102 -1.40 -1.87 3.09
N LEU A 103 -2.49 -2.64 2.89
CA LEU A 103 -2.96 -2.97 1.55
C LEU A 103 -3.36 -1.72 0.78
N SER A 104 -4.07 -0.80 1.41
CA SER A 104 -4.47 0.46 0.77
C SER A 104 -3.26 1.28 0.31
N ILE A 105 -2.22 1.42 1.15
CA ILE A 105 -1.00 2.13 0.76
C ILE A 105 -0.25 1.40 -0.35
N GLU A 106 -0.11 0.07 -0.24
CA GLU A 106 0.54 -0.76 -1.26
C GLU A 106 -0.15 -0.59 -2.61
N ILE A 107 -1.49 -0.62 -2.66
CA ILE A 107 -2.25 -0.42 -3.89
C ILE A 107 -1.99 0.97 -4.48
N SER A 108 -2.02 2.03 -3.66
CA SER A 108 -1.68 3.39 -4.12
C SER A 108 -0.26 3.43 -4.72
N VAL A 109 0.72 2.80 -4.07
CA VAL A 109 2.11 2.74 -4.56
C VAL A 109 2.23 1.99 -5.90
N LEU A 110 1.50 0.89 -6.06
CA LEU A 110 1.59 0.04 -7.23
C LEU A 110 0.89 0.65 -8.45
N GLN A 111 -0.20 1.38 -8.25
CA GLN A 111 -1.03 1.90 -9.34
C GLN A 111 -0.77 3.36 -9.70
N GLN A 112 -0.30 4.18 -8.75
CA GLN A 112 -0.15 5.61 -8.98
C GLN A 112 1.06 5.91 -9.86
N GLU A 113 0.83 6.66 -10.93
CA GLU A 113 1.90 7.24 -11.75
C GLU A 113 2.25 8.64 -11.24
N ILE A 114 3.53 8.87 -10.95
CA ILE A 114 4.07 10.20 -10.65
C ILE A 114 4.95 10.62 -11.83
N THR A 115 4.65 11.76 -12.45
CA THR A 115 5.40 12.21 -13.63
C THR A 115 6.83 12.63 -13.26
N LYS A 116 7.77 12.49 -14.20
CA LYS A 116 9.20 12.75 -13.94
C LYS A 116 9.50 14.16 -13.41
N ASP A 117 8.73 15.15 -13.85
CA ASP A 117 8.84 16.54 -13.39
C ASP A 117 8.34 16.74 -11.96
N GLN A 118 7.45 15.86 -11.46
CA GLN A 118 6.99 15.84 -10.09
C GLN A 118 7.92 15.07 -9.14
N MET A 119 8.78 14.19 -9.68
CA MET A 119 9.71 13.34 -8.92
C MET A 119 10.95 14.10 -8.43
N VAL A 120 10.73 15.21 -7.74
CA VAL A 120 11.78 16.09 -7.19
C VAL A 120 11.52 16.39 -5.73
N LEU A 121 12.59 16.53 -4.94
CA LEU A 121 12.46 16.95 -3.55
C LEU A 121 11.88 18.36 -3.45
N GLY A 122 11.04 18.58 -2.44
CA GLY A 122 10.17 19.75 -2.31
C GLY A 122 8.78 19.56 -2.90
N ASN A 123 8.55 18.51 -3.72
CA ASN A 123 7.21 18.12 -4.14
C ASN A 123 6.59 17.16 -3.11
N LEU A 124 5.55 17.61 -2.41
CA LEU A 124 4.95 16.86 -1.30
C LEU A 124 4.38 15.50 -1.72
N LEU A 125 3.80 15.39 -2.92
CA LEU A 125 3.28 14.12 -3.44
C LEU A 125 4.42 13.11 -3.57
N PHE A 126 5.55 13.53 -4.14
CA PHE A 126 6.69 12.64 -4.32
C PHE A 126 7.40 12.32 -3.00
N GLU A 127 7.53 13.27 -2.08
CA GLU A 127 8.09 13.00 -0.76
C GLU A 127 7.25 12.00 0.03
N GLU A 128 5.91 12.09 -0.05
CA GLU A 128 5.04 11.09 0.55
C GLU A 128 5.05 9.75 -0.18
N TYR A 129 5.30 9.73 -1.49
CA TYR A 129 5.52 8.48 -2.23
C TYR A 129 6.76 7.74 -1.71
N LEU A 130 7.85 8.46 -1.44
CA LEU A 130 9.05 7.88 -0.82
C LEU A 130 8.73 7.29 0.57
N LEU A 131 7.88 7.96 1.35
CA LEU A 131 7.40 7.44 2.63
C LEU A 131 6.49 6.22 2.47
N ALA A 132 5.62 6.20 1.46
CA ALA A 132 4.76 5.08 1.16
C ALA A 132 5.59 3.85 0.74
N LEU A 133 6.58 4.03 -0.13
CA LEU A 133 7.56 3.00 -0.51
C LEU A 133 8.35 2.48 0.68
N TYR A 134 8.66 3.35 1.64
CA TYR A 134 9.34 2.99 2.87
C TYR A 134 8.46 2.17 3.82
N LEU A 135 7.23 2.59 4.05
CA LEU A 135 6.24 1.89 4.88
C LEU A 135 5.93 0.49 4.35
N THR A 136 5.81 0.37 3.04
CA THR A 136 5.55 -0.89 2.33
C THR A 136 6.82 -1.74 2.14
N GLY A 137 8.01 -1.22 2.47
CA GLY A 137 9.27 -1.96 2.37
C GLY A 137 9.77 -2.18 0.95
N HIS A 138 9.38 -1.32 -0.01
CA HIS A 138 10.09 -1.18 -1.29
C HIS A 138 11.43 -0.47 -1.08
N ILE A 139 11.49 0.48 -0.14
CA ILE A 139 12.72 1.06 0.38
C ILE A 139 12.99 0.46 1.76
N TYR A 140 14.20 -0.06 1.98
CA TYR A 140 14.65 -0.55 3.29
C TYR A 140 16.13 -0.23 3.52
N PHE A 141 16.51 -0.20 4.79
CA PHE A 141 17.88 -0.06 5.29
C PHE A 141 18.21 -1.25 6.21
N GLU A 142 19.48 -1.67 6.26
CA GLU A 142 19.89 -2.85 7.03
C GLU A 142 19.73 -2.63 8.55
N ASP A 143 20.07 -1.45 9.06
CA ASP A 143 19.96 -1.07 10.48
C ASP A 143 18.82 -0.07 10.72
N ASP A 144 17.62 -0.43 10.30
CA ASP A 144 16.48 0.48 10.33
C ASP A 144 15.77 0.54 11.68
N GLN A 145 16.16 1.52 12.51
CA GLN A 145 15.48 1.80 13.78
C GLN A 145 14.33 2.82 13.67
N LEU A 146 14.13 3.41 12.49
CA LEU A 146 13.14 4.46 12.29
C LEU A 146 11.79 3.89 11.86
N ILE A 147 11.79 2.81 11.07
CA ILE A 147 10.55 2.24 10.51
C ILE A 147 9.53 1.90 11.59
N ASP A 148 9.94 1.32 12.72
CA ASP A 148 9.04 0.98 13.82
C ASP A 148 8.39 2.22 14.44
N LYS A 149 9.12 3.34 14.50
CA LYS A 149 8.56 4.63 14.97
C LYS A 149 7.54 5.18 13.97
N VAL A 150 7.81 5.07 12.67
CA VAL A 150 6.87 5.52 11.63
C VAL A 150 5.59 4.68 11.67
N ILE A 151 5.73 3.35 11.81
CA ILE A 151 4.60 2.43 11.97
C ILE A 151 3.80 2.75 13.24
N SER A 152 4.47 3.00 14.36
CA SER A 152 3.80 3.41 15.61
C SER A 152 2.97 4.67 15.42
N ARG A 153 3.54 5.69 14.75
CA ARG A 153 2.80 6.92 14.43
C ARG A 153 1.62 6.66 13.51
N TYR A 154 1.76 5.78 12.52
CA TYR A 154 0.63 5.41 11.68
C TYR A 154 -0.50 4.78 12.52
N LYS A 155 -0.18 3.86 13.44
CA LYS A 155 -1.17 3.26 14.35
C LYS A 155 -1.84 4.27 15.29
N GLU A 156 -1.15 5.34 15.66
CA GLU A 156 -1.68 6.45 16.47
C GLU A 156 -2.68 7.34 15.69
N GLY A 157 -2.87 7.11 14.39
CA GLY A 157 -3.80 7.88 13.56
C GLY A 157 -3.13 8.83 12.58
N TYR A 158 -1.79 8.88 12.52
CA TYR A 158 -1.11 9.68 11.50
C TYR A 158 -1.24 9.03 10.11
N ARG A 159 -1.48 9.81 9.07
CA ARG A 159 -1.69 9.34 7.68
C ARG A 159 -0.76 10.04 6.68
N LEU A 160 -0.73 9.53 5.46
CA LEU A 160 -0.18 10.22 4.29
C LEU A 160 -1.32 10.97 3.60
N ARG A 161 -1.04 12.15 3.02
CA ARG A 161 -1.99 12.99 2.26
C ARG A 161 -2.39 12.43 0.90
N TYR A 162 -1.57 11.61 0.29
CA TYR A 162 -1.84 11.13 -1.07
C TYR A 162 -1.92 9.60 -1.20
N PHE A 163 -1.61 8.86 -0.14
CA PHE A 163 -1.47 7.40 -0.20
C PHE A 163 -2.27 6.70 0.91
N GLY A 164 -2.99 5.64 0.55
CA GLY A 164 -3.82 4.86 1.46
C GLY A 164 -5.17 5.50 1.80
N ASN A 165 -5.83 4.99 2.84
CA ASN A 165 -7.16 5.47 3.24
C ASN A 165 -7.07 6.82 3.96
N GLN A 166 -7.94 7.75 3.58
CA GLN A 166 -8.06 9.06 4.20
C GLN A 166 -9.52 9.36 4.54
N ASN A 167 -9.73 10.15 5.60
CA ASN A 167 -11.06 10.63 5.97
C ASN A 167 -11.16 12.17 6.01
N GLY A 168 -10.11 12.89 5.59
CA GLY A 168 -10.11 14.35 5.49
C GLY A 168 -9.91 15.10 6.80
N HIS A 169 -9.77 14.40 7.94
CA HIS A 169 -9.51 14.98 9.26
C HIS A 169 -8.17 14.50 9.86
N ASP A 170 -7.32 13.93 9.02
CA ASP A 170 -6.13 13.21 9.48
C ASP A 170 -5.00 14.15 9.92
N THR A 171 -4.25 13.69 10.93
CA THR A 171 -2.92 14.24 11.24
C THR A 171 -1.89 13.57 10.35
N TYR A 172 -0.90 14.32 9.86
CA TYR A 172 -0.01 13.81 8.82
C TYR A 172 1.35 13.34 9.35
N LEU A 173 1.84 12.21 8.83
CA LEU A 173 3.15 11.64 9.17
C LEU A 173 4.32 12.57 8.82
N TYR A 174 4.09 13.42 7.83
CA TYR A 174 5.08 14.33 7.28
C TYR A 174 4.47 15.73 7.14
N LYS A 175 5.32 16.74 7.36
CA LYS A 175 4.97 18.16 7.48
C LYS A 175 4.10 18.67 6.34
#